data_AF-A0A1U7DPP9-F1
#
_entry.id   AF-A0A1U7DPP9-F1
#
_cell.length_a   1.000
_cell.length_b   1.000
_cell.length_c   1.000
_cell.angle_alpha   90.00
_cell.angle_beta   90.00
_cell.angle_gamma   90.00
#
_symmetry.space_group_name_H-M   'P 1'
#
loop_
_entity.id
_entity.type
_entity.pdbx_description
1 polymer ?
#
loop_
_entity_poly.entity_id
_entity_poly.type
_entity_poly.pdbx_seq_one_letter_code
_entity_poly.pdbx_strand_id
1 'polypeptide(L)'
;MKTTVKIIAFTLTLILFNCKKQNSNFNYKYSDKPTTVACEISNENLYKEALYAFEDDILNFYGKNKRATNSTPTLTYAYNQFIRTVVYSHVPYESVVSKHTLDVFKALKDDNTLWDAENTKSHLNYNSPLIKCISKNIKDNNLKETFNSLLSVNDLDPKLFGAPLTTKYRNALNDKYLATYIAFDFYYSKLFDIDYSKINFDKPDNKVDFNKTP
;
A
#
# COMPACT_ATOMS: atom_id res chain seq x y z
N MET A 1 -11.65 39.61 -35.53
CA MET A 1 -10.34 39.23 -34.96
C MET A 1 -10.20 39.46 -33.45
N LYS A 2 -10.80 40.48 -32.82
CA LYS A 2 -10.67 40.72 -31.37
C LYS A 2 -11.32 39.65 -30.47
N THR A 3 -12.40 39.02 -30.93
CA THR A 3 -13.15 38.01 -30.13
C THR A 3 -12.47 36.63 -30.15
N THR A 4 -11.84 36.26 -31.26
CA THR A 4 -11.12 34.98 -31.42
C THR A 4 -9.86 34.91 -30.56
N VAL A 5 -9.14 36.02 -30.37
CA VAL A 5 -7.97 36.09 -29.47
C VAL A 5 -8.36 35.89 -28.00
N LYS A 6 -9.54 36.37 -27.58
CA LYS A 6 -10.02 36.19 -26.20
C LYS A 6 -10.40 34.75 -25.87
N ILE A 7 -10.96 34.01 -26.83
CA ILE A 7 -11.33 32.60 -26.63
C ILE A 7 -10.09 31.71 -26.51
N ILE A 8 -9.06 31.97 -27.34
CA ILE A 8 -7.78 31.25 -27.28
C ILE A 8 -7.05 31.54 -25.96
N ALA A 9 -7.09 32.77 -25.46
CA ALA A 9 -6.50 33.11 -24.16
C ALA A 9 -7.22 32.40 -22.99
N PHE A 10 -8.54 32.25 -23.06
CA PHE A 10 -9.34 31.60 -22.03
C PHE A 10 -9.16 30.06 -22.01
N THR A 11 -9.02 29.43 -23.17
CA THR A 11 -8.71 27.99 -23.25
C THR A 11 -7.29 27.68 -22.80
N LEU A 12 -6.32 28.57 -23.06
CA LEU A 12 -4.93 28.38 -22.61
C LEU A 12 -4.79 28.48 -21.08
N THR A 13 -5.58 29.34 -20.43
CA THR A 13 -5.59 29.44 -18.95
C THR A 13 -6.15 28.19 -18.26
N LEU A 14 -7.13 27.50 -18.85
CA LEU A 14 -7.71 26.27 -18.28
C LEU A 14 -6.74 25.07 -18.33
N ILE A 15 -5.81 25.06 -19.28
CA ILE A 15 -4.79 24.00 -19.40
C ILE A 15 -3.71 24.15 -18.30
N LEU A 16 -3.42 25.39 -17.86
CA LEU A 16 -2.42 25.66 -16.83
C LEU A 16 -2.89 25.31 -15.40
N PHE A 17 -4.20 25.23 -15.14
CA PHE A 17 -4.72 24.81 -13.84
C PHE A 17 -4.77 23.29 -13.64
N ASN A 18 -4.46 22.49 -14.68
CA ASN A 18 -4.41 21.02 -14.58
C ASN A 18 -3.00 20.47 -14.29
N CYS A 19 -2.06 21.32 -13.87
CA CYS A 19 -0.86 20.84 -13.18
C CYS A 19 -1.28 20.27 -11.82
N LYS A 20 -1.59 18.96 -11.79
CA LYS A 20 -1.46 18.17 -10.57
C LYS A 20 -0.13 18.56 -9.96
N LYS A 21 -0.14 19.02 -8.71
CA LYS A 21 1.09 19.23 -7.93
C LYS A 21 1.80 17.88 -7.83
N GLN A 22 2.62 17.58 -8.82
CA GLN A 22 3.55 16.48 -8.77
C GLN A 22 4.58 16.94 -7.74
N ASN A 23 4.57 16.32 -6.55
CA ASN A 23 5.53 16.59 -5.49
C ASN A 23 6.94 16.45 -6.07
N SER A 24 7.53 17.57 -6.47
CA SER A 24 8.70 17.62 -7.37
C SER A 24 10.00 17.10 -6.73
N ASN A 25 9.95 16.67 -5.47
CA ASN A 25 11.06 16.14 -4.70
C ASN A 25 10.83 14.72 -4.13
N PHE A 26 9.75 14.03 -4.51
CA PHE A 26 9.52 12.66 -4.02
C PHE A 26 10.38 11.64 -4.78
N ASN A 27 11.18 10.85 -4.06
CA ASN A 27 12.07 9.85 -4.66
C ASN A 27 11.36 8.52 -4.88
N TYR A 28 11.21 8.10 -6.14
CA TYR A 28 10.58 6.82 -6.51
C TYR A 28 11.63 5.69 -6.63
N LYS A 29 11.78 4.88 -5.58
CA LYS A 29 12.74 3.77 -5.49
C LYS A 29 12.37 2.61 -6.41
N TYR A 30 11.09 2.43 -6.74
CA TYR A 30 10.59 1.30 -7.53
C TYR A 30 10.05 1.71 -8.90
N SER A 31 10.61 2.80 -9.46
CA SER A 31 10.22 3.31 -10.78
C SER A 31 10.47 2.29 -11.91
N ASP A 32 11.50 1.45 -11.78
CA ASP A 32 11.89 0.36 -12.68
C ASP A 32 10.98 -0.88 -12.59
N LYS A 33 10.16 -1.00 -11.53
CA LYS A 33 9.27 -2.14 -11.34
C LYS A 33 8.04 -2.07 -12.26
N PRO A 34 7.48 -3.24 -12.64
CA PRO A 34 6.27 -3.31 -13.46
C PRO A 34 5.10 -2.52 -12.89
N THR A 35 4.20 -2.09 -13.76
CA THR A 35 2.92 -1.49 -13.34
C THR A 35 2.13 -2.49 -12.49
N THR A 36 1.46 -1.98 -11.45
CA THR A 36 0.76 -2.80 -10.46
C THR A 36 -0.74 -2.85 -10.71
N VAL A 37 -1.38 -1.69 -10.85
CA VAL A 37 -2.84 -1.57 -11.06
C VAL A 37 -3.13 -0.61 -12.20
N ALA A 38 -3.95 -1.03 -13.17
CA ALA A 38 -4.38 -0.19 -14.29
C ALA A 38 -5.74 0.45 -13.95
N CYS A 39 -5.75 1.32 -12.93
CA CYS A 39 -6.94 2.05 -12.51
C CYS A 39 -6.89 3.47 -13.08
N GLU A 40 -8.03 4.05 -13.45
CA GLU A 40 -8.15 5.47 -13.82
C GLU A 40 -8.06 6.35 -12.56
N ILE A 41 -6.87 6.40 -11.96
CA ILE A 41 -6.59 7.10 -10.70
C ILE A 41 -5.57 8.21 -10.92
N SER A 42 -5.59 9.23 -10.06
CA SER A 42 -4.75 10.40 -10.24
C SER A 42 -3.26 10.15 -10.02
N ASN A 43 -2.90 9.13 -9.22
CA ASN A 43 -1.58 8.96 -8.62
C ASN A 43 -1.01 7.52 -8.78
N GLU A 44 -1.19 6.91 -9.95
CA GLU A 44 -0.77 5.51 -10.21
C GLU A 44 0.69 5.22 -9.83
N ASN A 45 1.63 6.12 -10.14
CA ASN A 45 3.04 5.95 -9.79
C ASN A 45 3.27 5.91 -8.27
N LEU A 46 2.54 6.72 -7.50
CA LEU A 46 2.64 6.72 -6.04
C LEU A 46 2.05 5.44 -5.44
N TYR A 47 0.98 4.91 -6.03
CA TYR A 47 0.39 3.66 -5.54
C TYR A 47 1.25 2.44 -5.90
N LYS A 48 1.90 2.48 -7.07
CA LYS A 48 2.96 1.53 -7.45
C LYS A 48 4.08 1.55 -6.41
N GLU A 49 4.59 2.73 -6.11
CA GLU A 49 5.64 2.92 -5.11
C GLU A 49 5.21 2.37 -3.74
N ALA A 50 3.98 2.68 -3.33
CA ALA A 50 3.42 2.23 -2.07
C ALA A 50 3.36 0.71 -1.96
N LEU A 51 2.89 0.03 -3.01
CA LEU A 51 2.83 -1.43 -3.01
C LEU A 51 4.22 -2.05 -2.89
N TYR A 52 5.20 -1.56 -3.66
CA TYR A 52 6.54 -2.15 -3.61
C TYR A 52 7.30 -1.81 -2.33
N ALA A 53 7.09 -0.63 -1.76
CA ALA A 53 7.64 -0.29 -0.44
C ALA A 53 7.07 -1.20 0.66
N PHE A 54 5.76 -1.46 0.62
CA PHE A 54 5.12 -2.45 1.49
C PHE A 54 5.71 -3.86 1.31
N GLU A 55 5.84 -4.33 0.07
CA GLU A 55 6.38 -5.66 -0.23
C GLU A 55 7.84 -5.80 0.28
N ASP A 56 8.66 -4.75 0.13
CA ASP A 56 10.04 -4.71 0.65
C ASP A 56 10.06 -4.76 2.18
N ASP A 57 9.25 -3.94 2.85
CA ASP A 57 9.18 -3.90 4.32
C ASP A 57 8.76 -5.26 4.92
N ILE A 58 7.69 -5.88 4.38
CA ILE A 58 7.27 -7.20 4.88
C ILE A 58 8.29 -8.29 4.53
N LEU A 59 8.98 -8.20 3.39
CA LEU A 59 10.01 -9.17 3.02
C LEU A 59 11.20 -9.09 3.99
N ASN A 60 11.61 -7.87 4.35
CA ASN A 60 12.73 -7.65 5.26
C ASN A 60 12.40 -8.09 6.69
N PHE A 61 11.18 -7.80 7.16
CA PHE A 61 10.78 -8.16 8.52
C PHE A 61 10.33 -9.63 8.68
N TYR A 62 9.46 -10.09 7.77
CA TYR A 62 8.82 -11.40 7.87
C TYR A 62 9.39 -12.46 6.92
N GLY A 63 10.15 -12.08 5.89
CA GLY A 63 10.52 -13.00 4.81
C GLY A 63 11.44 -14.15 5.21
N LYS A 64 12.21 -14.02 6.29
CA LYS A 64 13.12 -15.06 6.81
C LYS A 64 12.40 -15.98 7.79
N ASN A 65 12.45 -17.29 7.53
CA ASN A 65 12.04 -18.26 8.52
C ASN A 65 13.16 -18.40 9.57
N LYS A 66 12.96 -17.79 10.75
CA LYS A 66 13.92 -17.84 11.87
C LYS A 66 14.28 -19.25 12.34
N ARG A 67 13.47 -20.27 11.98
CA ARG A 67 13.73 -21.69 12.31
C ARG A 67 14.65 -22.39 11.31
N ALA A 68 14.94 -21.78 10.16
CA ALA A 68 15.79 -22.33 9.12
C ALA A 68 16.96 -21.37 8.88
N THR A 69 18.13 -21.72 9.39
CA THR A 69 19.36 -20.91 9.39
C THR A 69 19.83 -20.46 8.00
N ASN A 70 19.34 -21.06 6.93
CA ASN A 70 19.71 -20.75 5.53
C ASN A 70 18.50 -20.45 4.62
N SER A 71 17.33 -20.09 5.16
CA SER A 71 16.18 -19.82 4.30
C SER A 71 16.34 -18.49 3.54
N THR A 72 16.28 -18.53 2.22
CA THR A 72 16.13 -17.33 1.39
C THR A 72 14.83 -16.62 1.73
N PRO A 73 14.83 -15.30 1.97
CA PRO A 73 13.60 -14.54 2.17
C PRO A 73 12.66 -14.72 0.98
N THR A 74 11.36 -14.97 1.25
CA THR A 74 10.36 -15.04 0.17
C THR A 74 9.15 -14.18 0.49
N LEU A 75 8.63 -13.51 -0.53
CA LEU A 75 7.38 -12.74 -0.41
C LEU A 75 6.21 -13.65 -0.03
N THR A 76 6.18 -14.88 -0.51
CA THR A 76 5.18 -15.89 -0.12
C THR A 76 5.10 -16.06 1.39
N TYR A 77 6.25 -16.21 2.05
CA TYR A 77 6.30 -16.35 3.49
C TYR A 77 5.99 -15.03 4.21
N ALA A 78 6.50 -13.90 3.69
CA ALA A 78 6.22 -12.58 4.22
C ALA A 78 4.72 -12.25 4.25
N TYR A 79 4.01 -12.44 3.13
CA TYR A 79 2.55 -12.25 3.05
C TYR A 79 1.79 -13.14 4.04
N ASN A 80 2.16 -14.42 4.13
CA ASN A 80 1.52 -15.35 5.08
C ASN A 80 1.65 -14.85 6.53
N GLN A 81 2.86 -14.46 6.94
CA GLN A 81 3.10 -13.97 8.30
C GLN A 81 2.42 -12.64 8.56
N PHE A 82 2.53 -11.70 7.62
CA PHE A 82 1.89 -10.39 7.73
C PHE A 82 0.37 -10.52 7.88
N ILE A 83 -0.30 -11.22 6.97
CA ILE A 83 -1.76 -11.42 7.02
C ILE A 83 -2.19 -12.12 8.30
N ARG A 84 -1.47 -13.16 8.74
CA ARG A 84 -1.78 -13.83 10.02
C ARG A 84 -1.63 -12.90 11.22
N THR A 85 -0.64 -12.02 11.18
CA THR A 85 -0.42 -11.04 12.25
C THR A 85 -1.53 -9.99 12.25
N VAL A 86 -1.99 -9.53 11.09
CA VAL A 86 -3.15 -8.63 10.96
C VAL A 86 -4.43 -9.26 11.53
N VAL A 87 -4.67 -10.54 11.24
CA VAL A 87 -5.91 -11.23 11.62
C VAL A 87 -5.92 -11.66 13.09
N TYR A 88 -4.83 -12.28 13.56
CA TYR A 88 -4.81 -13.00 14.84
C TYR A 88 -4.00 -12.30 15.94
N SER A 89 -3.23 -11.27 15.61
CA SER A 89 -2.28 -10.65 16.53
C SER A 89 -2.22 -9.14 16.30
N HIS A 90 -1.16 -8.51 16.78
CA HIS A 90 -0.81 -7.13 16.53
C HIS A 90 0.43 -7.07 15.64
N VAL A 91 0.35 -6.30 14.55
CA VAL A 91 1.50 -6.03 13.69
C VAL A 91 2.37 -4.99 14.40
N PRO A 92 3.67 -5.27 14.65
CA PRO A 92 4.59 -4.31 15.27
C PRO A 92 5.06 -3.31 14.21
N TYR A 93 4.15 -2.45 13.72
CA TYR A 93 4.42 -1.57 12.58
C TYR A 93 5.65 -0.69 12.79
N GLU A 94 5.95 -0.27 14.03
CA GLU A 94 7.15 0.48 14.41
C GLU A 94 8.46 -0.23 14.06
N SER A 95 8.43 -1.55 13.93
CA SER A 95 9.59 -2.39 13.56
C SER A 95 9.54 -2.86 12.10
N VAL A 96 8.39 -2.75 11.43
CA VAL A 96 8.20 -3.17 10.04
C VAL A 96 8.45 -2.01 9.07
N VAL A 97 8.00 -0.80 9.43
CA VAL A 97 8.00 0.39 8.58
C VAL A 97 9.41 0.92 8.36
N SER A 98 9.80 1.06 7.10
CA SER A 98 11.02 1.76 6.72
C SER A 98 10.83 3.27 6.63
N LYS A 99 11.95 4.01 6.61
CA LYS A 99 11.95 5.46 6.36
C LYS A 99 11.30 5.80 5.02
N HIS A 100 11.55 4.98 4.00
CA HIS A 100 10.98 5.16 2.67
C HIS A 100 9.45 5.03 2.67
N THR A 101 8.91 4.00 3.33
CA THR A 101 7.47 3.83 3.52
C THR A 101 6.84 5.01 4.24
N LEU A 102 7.52 5.60 5.23
CA LEU A 102 7.02 6.81 5.90
C LEU A 102 6.95 7.99 4.94
N ASP A 103 7.94 8.16 4.06
CA ASP A 103 7.91 9.23 3.06
C ASP A 103 6.81 8.98 2.01
N VAL A 104 6.62 7.73 1.58
CA VAL A 104 5.48 7.35 0.72
C VAL A 104 4.16 7.68 1.40
N PHE A 105 4.00 7.31 2.68
CA PHE A 105 2.78 7.58 3.44
C PHE A 105 2.48 9.08 3.55
N LYS A 106 3.49 9.92 3.78
CA LYS A 106 3.33 11.38 3.76
C LYS A 106 2.78 11.87 2.42
N ALA A 107 3.32 11.38 1.31
CA ALA A 107 2.82 11.73 -0.02
C ALA A 107 1.40 11.20 -0.27
N LEU A 108 1.07 9.99 0.22
CA LEU A 108 -0.27 9.41 0.09
C LEU A 108 -1.35 10.23 0.82
N LYS A 109 -1.01 10.92 1.91
CA LYS A 109 -1.97 11.77 2.64
C LYS A 109 -2.47 12.96 1.83
N ASP A 110 -1.74 13.39 0.80
CA ASP A 110 -2.17 14.47 -0.10
C ASP A 110 -3.24 14.00 -1.10
N ASP A 111 -3.54 12.70 -1.17
CA ASP A 111 -4.60 12.15 -2.01
C ASP A 111 -5.96 12.24 -1.31
N ASN A 112 -6.75 13.25 -1.71
CA ASN A 112 -8.07 13.52 -1.16
C ASN A 112 -9.14 12.47 -1.53
N THR A 113 -8.84 11.53 -2.44
CA THR A 113 -9.77 10.46 -2.81
C THR A 113 -9.53 9.18 -2.05
N LEU A 114 -8.33 9.01 -1.50
CA LEU A 114 -7.85 7.76 -0.95
C LEU A 114 -8.30 7.54 0.49
N TRP A 115 -8.31 8.58 1.31
CA TRP A 115 -8.58 8.48 2.74
C TRP A 115 -9.95 9.04 3.10
N ASP A 116 -10.57 8.46 4.13
CA ASP A 116 -11.83 8.87 4.73
C ASP A 116 -11.65 8.87 6.24
N ALA A 117 -11.59 10.08 6.83
CA ALA A 117 -11.41 10.25 8.28
C ALA A 117 -12.62 9.75 9.08
N GLU A 118 -13.79 9.62 8.47
CA GLU A 118 -14.98 9.07 9.11
C GLU A 118 -14.98 7.54 9.10
N ASN A 119 -14.12 6.90 8.29
CA ASN A 119 -13.97 5.45 8.31
C ASN A 119 -13.11 4.99 9.49
N THR A 120 -13.75 4.74 10.63
CA THR A 120 -13.09 4.27 11.85
C THR A 120 -12.52 2.84 11.75
N LYS A 121 -12.80 2.09 10.68
CA LYS A 121 -12.29 0.70 10.51
C LYS A 121 -10.84 0.70 10.01
N SER A 122 -10.51 1.60 9.09
CA SER A 122 -9.17 1.63 8.46
C SER A 122 -8.71 2.98 7.89
N HIS A 123 -9.44 4.08 8.08
CA HIS A 123 -9.17 5.37 7.43
C HIS A 123 -9.19 5.34 5.88
N LEU A 124 -9.32 4.18 5.24
CA LEU A 124 -9.32 4.05 3.79
C LEU A 124 -10.71 4.37 3.24
N ASN A 125 -10.78 5.18 2.19
CA ASN A 125 -12.05 5.48 1.55
C ASN A 125 -12.52 4.28 0.71
N TYR A 126 -13.45 3.49 1.26
CA TYR A 126 -14.03 2.33 0.57
C TYR A 126 -14.93 2.71 -0.63
N ASN A 127 -15.29 3.98 -0.77
CA ASN A 127 -16.01 4.51 -1.94
C ASN A 127 -15.08 5.08 -3.02
N SER A 128 -13.76 5.06 -2.80
CA SER A 128 -12.75 5.63 -3.69
C SER A 128 -12.71 4.96 -5.07
N PRO A 129 -12.21 5.67 -6.10
CA PRO A 129 -11.95 5.07 -7.41
C PRO A 129 -11.01 3.86 -7.34
N LEU A 130 -10.02 3.90 -6.42
CA LEU A 130 -9.10 2.78 -6.20
C LEU A 130 -9.85 1.53 -5.75
N ILE A 131 -10.67 1.62 -4.70
CA ILE A 131 -11.40 0.46 -4.16
C ILE A 131 -12.40 -0.08 -5.18
N LYS A 132 -13.12 0.79 -5.91
CA LYS A 132 -14.01 0.38 -7.01
C LYS A 132 -13.27 -0.33 -8.14
N CYS A 133 -12.04 0.07 -8.43
CA CYS A 133 -11.20 -0.59 -9.43
C CYS A 133 -10.75 -1.97 -8.94
N ILE A 134 -10.27 -2.06 -7.70
CA ILE A 134 -9.86 -3.32 -7.08
C ILE A 134 -11.02 -4.31 -7.03
N SER A 135 -12.19 -3.87 -6.58
CA SER A 135 -13.38 -4.71 -6.39
C SER A 135 -13.81 -5.43 -7.67
N LYS A 136 -13.58 -4.82 -8.83
CA LYS A 136 -13.82 -5.39 -10.16
C LYS A 136 -12.73 -6.37 -10.61
N ASN A 137 -11.49 -6.13 -10.22
CA ASN A 137 -10.30 -6.75 -10.82
C ASN A 137 -9.60 -7.82 -9.96
N ILE A 138 -10.04 -8.08 -8.73
CA ILE A 138 -9.58 -9.26 -7.96
C ILE A 138 -9.71 -10.52 -8.83
N LYS A 139 -8.68 -11.36 -8.89
CA LYS A 139 -8.63 -12.52 -9.80
C LYS A 139 -9.35 -13.75 -9.23
N ASP A 140 -9.27 -13.96 -7.93
CA ASP A 140 -9.94 -15.10 -7.27
C ASP A 140 -11.40 -14.77 -7.02
N ASN A 141 -12.31 -15.54 -7.63
CA ASN A 141 -13.75 -15.24 -7.58
C ASN A 141 -14.31 -15.27 -6.16
N ASN A 142 -13.90 -16.23 -5.32
CA ASN A 142 -14.42 -16.30 -3.94
C ASN A 142 -13.94 -15.11 -3.10
N LEU A 143 -12.69 -14.68 -3.27
CA LEU A 143 -12.19 -13.46 -2.64
C LEU A 143 -12.92 -12.22 -3.17
N LYS A 144 -13.18 -12.15 -4.49
CA LYS A 144 -13.94 -11.05 -5.08
C LYS A 144 -15.37 -10.97 -4.53
N GLU A 145 -16.08 -12.09 -4.47
CA GLU A 145 -17.44 -12.16 -3.93
C GLU A 145 -17.47 -11.77 -2.46
N THR A 146 -16.53 -12.28 -1.66
CA THR A 146 -16.41 -11.91 -0.25
C THR A 146 -16.12 -10.41 -0.10
N PHE A 147 -15.17 -9.88 -0.87
CA PHE A 147 -14.80 -8.46 -0.88
C PHE A 147 -16.01 -7.58 -1.21
N ASN A 148 -16.72 -7.89 -2.30
CA ASN A 148 -17.88 -7.13 -2.77
C ASN A 148 -19.06 -7.24 -1.81
N SER A 149 -19.27 -8.40 -1.17
CA SER A 149 -20.33 -8.58 -0.19
C SER A 149 -20.07 -7.75 1.07
N LEU A 150 -18.83 -7.73 1.57
CA LEU A 150 -18.45 -6.88 2.69
C LEU A 150 -18.54 -5.39 2.33
N LEU A 151 -18.11 -5.03 1.12
CA LEU A 151 -18.18 -3.65 0.62
C LEU A 151 -19.63 -3.16 0.49
N SER A 152 -20.56 -3.98 0.01
CA SER A 152 -21.95 -3.58 -0.23
C SER A 152 -22.75 -3.33 1.05
N VAL A 153 -22.39 -4.00 2.14
CA VAL A 153 -23.02 -3.81 3.47
C VAL A 153 -22.20 -2.88 4.38
N ASN A 154 -21.17 -2.22 3.84
CA ASN A 154 -20.26 -1.35 4.58
C ASN A 154 -19.54 -2.05 5.75
N ASP A 155 -19.30 -3.37 5.65
CA ASP A 155 -18.58 -4.20 6.63
C ASP A 155 -17.20 -4.65 6.18
N LEU A 156 -16.66 -4.04 5.12
CA LEU A 156 -15.26 -4.23 4.80
C LEU A 156 -14.40 -3.77 5.98
N ASP A 157 -13.53 -4.67 6.44
CA ASP A 157 -12.64 -4.47 7.58
C ASP A 157 -11.43 -5.40 7.41
N PRO A 158 -10.21 -4.97 7.81
CA PRO A 158 -9.02 -5.79 7.69
C PRO A 158 -9.08 -7.17 8.34
N LYS A 159 -9.78 -7.35 9.47
CA LYS A 159 -9.91 -8.68 10.10
C LYS A 159 -10.93 -9.54 9.36
N LEU A 160 -12.07 -8.98 8.98
CA LEU A 160 -13.13 -9.72 8.28
C LEU A 160 -12.66 -10.21 6.91
N PHE A 161 -12.04 -9.35 6.10
CA PHE A 161 -11.49 -9.77 4.81
C PHE A 161 -10.12 -10.46 4.95
N GLY A 162 -9.38 -10.20 6.02
CA GLY A 162 -8.13 -10.90 6.31
C GLY A 162 -8.30 -12.39 6.57
N ALA A 163 -9.41 -12.80 7.21
CA ALA A 163 -9.70 -14.21 7.51
C ALA A 163 -9.58 -15.14 6.29
N PRO A 164 -10.28 -14.93 5.17
CA PRO A 164 -10.13 -15.76 3.96
C PRO A 164 -8.74 -15.64 3.31
N LEU A 165 -8.01 -14.54 3.53
CA LEU A 165 -6.63 -14.39 3.05
C LEU A 165 -5.63 -15.26 3.80
N THR A 166 -5.92 -15.70 5.04
CA THR A 166 -4.99 -16.56 5.81
C THR A 166 -4.70 -17.91 5.14
N THR A 167 -5.63 -18.40 4.31
CA THR A 167 -5.48 -19.63 3.50
C THR A 167 -5.18 -19.33 2.03
N LYS A 168 -5.47 -18.09 1.56
CA LYS A 168 -5.28 -17.65 0.18
C LYS A 168 -4.22 -16.55 -0.03
N TYR A 169 -3.31 -16.37 0.93
CA TYR A 169 -2.30 -15.29 0.90
C TYR A 169 -1.44 -15.28 -0.37
N ARG A 170 -1.21 -16.46 -0.98
CA ARG A 170 -0.45 -16.59 -2.24
C ARG A 170 -1.09 -15.85 -3.40
N ASN A 171 -2.39 -15.61 -3.34
CA ASN A 171 -3.11 -14.89 -4.40
C ASN A 171 -2.56 -13.47 -4.56
N ALA A 172 -2.12 -12.81 -3.49
CA ALA A 172 -1.52 -11.47 -3.55
C ALA A 172 -0.23 -11.41 -4.39
N LEU A 173 0.49 -12.52 -4.56
CA LEU A 173 1.71 -12.56 -5.38
C LEU A 173 1.41 -12.39 -6.87
N ASN A 174 0.27 -12.92 -7.32
CA ASN A 174 -0.13 -12.95 -8.73
C ASN A 174 -1.29 -12.00 -9.05
N ASP A 175 -1.89 -11.39 -8.03
CA ASP A 175 -2.98 -10.43 -8.12
C ASP A 175 -2.57 -9.12 -7.46
N LYS A 176 -2.09 -8.19 -8.28
CA LYS A 176 -1.63 -6.88 -7.81
C LYS A 176 -2.78 -5.98 -7.38
N TYR A 177 -4.03 -6.23 -7.77
CA TYR A 177 -5.19 -5.52 -7.21
C TYR A 177 -5.42 -5.95 -5.76
N LEU A 178 -5.38 -7.26 -5.50
CA LEU A 178 -5.48 -7.79 -4.15
C LEU A 178 -4.30 -7.34 -3.27
N ALA A 179 -3.08 -7.40 -3.80
CA ALA A 179 -1.87 -6.93 -3.11
C ALA A 179 -1.97 -5.45 -2.75
N THR A 180 -2.47 -4.63 -3.68
CA THR A 180 -2.70 -3.20 -3.44
C THR A 180 -3.70 -3.00 -2.32
N TYR A 181 -4.85 -3.69 -2.34
CA TYR A 181 -5.79 -3.58 -1.22
C TYR A 181 -5.14 -3.93 0.13
N ILE A 182 -4.38 -5.02 0.21
CA ILE A 182 -3.67 -5.41 1.43
C ILE A 182 -2.69 -4.30 1.86
N ALA A 183 -1.89 -3.76 0.95
CA ALA A 183 -0.97 -2.67 1.26
C ALA A 183 -1.71 -1.43 1.80
N PHE A 184 -2.80 -1.01 1.18
CA PHE A 184 -3.50 0.20 1.59
C PHE A 184 -4.32 0.02 2.87
N ASP A 185 -5.07 -1.08 2.97
CA ASP A 185 -6.04 -1.29 4.05
C ASP A 185 -5.47 -1.99 5.28
N PHE A 186 -4.44 -2.83 5.12
CA PHE A 186 -3.83 -3.55 6.24
C PHE A 186 -2.52 -2.91 6.68
N TYR A 187 -1.88 -2.08 5.85
CA TYR A 187 -0.56 -1.51 6.13
C TYR A 187 -0.60 0.02 6.25
N TYR A 188 -0.84 0.75 5.17
CA TYR A 188 -0.81 2.22 5.19
C TYR A 188 -1.89 2.85 6.07
N SER A 189 -3.09 2.29 6.08
CA SER A 189 -4.19 2.65 7.00
C SER A 189 -3.75 2.72 8.47
N LYS A 190 -2.94 1.78 8.92
CA LYS A 190 -2.54 1.68 10.33
C LYS A 190 -1.43 2.66 10.68
N LEU A 191 -0.78 3.26 9.69
CA LEU A 191 0.26 4.26 9.92
C LEU A 191 -0.30 5.57 10.48
N PHE A 192 -1.60 5.83 10.34
CA PHE A 192 -2.26 6.96 11.01
C PHE A 192 -2.21 6.84 12.54
N ASP A 193 -2.17 5.62 13.07
CA ASP A 193 -2.30 5.35 14.50
C ASP A 193 -0.94 5.10 15.20
N ILE A 194 0.17 5.22 14.47
CA ILE A 194 1.51 4.93 14.99
C ILE A 194 2.14 6.16 15.64
N ASP A 195 2.79 5.91 16.78
CA ASP A 195 3.66 6.87 17.44
C ASP A 195 5.09 6.83 16.86
N TYR A 196 5.35 7.70 15.89
CA TYR A 196 6.65 7.78 15.20
C TYR A 196 7.82 8.16 16.11
N SER A 197 7.59 8.72 17.31
CA SER A 197 8.67 9.04 18.25
C SER A 197 9.40 7.78 18.76
N LYS A 198 8.76 6.61 18.63
CA LYS A 198 9.29 5.31 19.04
C LYS A 198 10.09 4.60 17.95
N ILE A 199 10.10 5.13 16.72
CA ILE A 199 10.82 4.51 15.59
C ILE A 199 12.22 5.10 15.47
N ASN A 200 13.23 4.24 15.56
CA ASN A 200 14.61 4.61 15.28
C ASN A 200 15.01 4.09 13.90
N PHE A 201 14.96 4.99 12.91
CA PHE A 201 15.33 4.72 11.52
C PHE A 201 16.84 4.69 11.26
N ASP A 202 17.67 5.10 12.24
CA ASP A 202 19.13 5.17 12.13
C ASP A 202 19.83 3.95 12.73
N LYS A 203 19.09 2.89 13.06
CA LYS A 203 19.70 1.62 13.46
C LYS A 203 20.47 1.05 12.27
N PRO A 204 21.79 0.80 12.39
CA PRO A 204 22.51 0.11 11.34
C PRO A 204 21.87 -1.26 11.13
N ASP A 205 21.71 -1.66 9.88
CA ASP A 205 21.46 -3.06 9.54
C ASP A 205 22.54 -3.87 10.25
N ASN A 206 22.17 -4.60 11.30
CA ASN A 206 23.07 -5.52 11.96
C ASN A 206 23.40 -6.62 10.96
N LYS A 207 24.40 -6.38 10.10
CA LYS A 207 25.17 -7.42 9.46
C LYS A 207 25.80 -8.19 10.61
N VAL A 208 25.17 -9.31 10.97
CA VAL A 208 25.72 -10.27 11.91
C VAL A 208 27.10 -10.64 11.38
N ASP A 209 28.14 -10.28 12.15
CA ASP A 209 29.50 -10.72 11.89
C ASP A 209 29.60 -12.18 12.34
N PHE A 210 29.48 -13.09 11.38
CA PHE A 210 29.57 -14.54 11.61
C PHE A 210 30.99 -15.01 12.00
N ASN A 211 31.98 -14.11 12.04
CA ASN A 211 33.34 -14.46 12.47
C ASN A 211 33.59 -14.27 13.97
N LYS A 212 32.58 -13.88 14.76
CA LYS A 212 32.67 -13.93 16.23
C LYS A 212 32.22 -15.30 16.74
N THR A 213 33.18 -16.20 16.94
CA THR A 213 33.01 -17.37 17.81
C THR A 213 32.92 -16.94 19.29
N PRO A 214 32.22 -17.72 20.15
CA PRO A 214 32.05 -17.42 21.57
C PRO A 214 33.36 -17.22 22.34
#